data_AF-A0A6B1A1U9-F1
#
_entry.id   AF-A0A6B1A1U9-F1
#
_cell.length_a   1.000
_cell.length_b   1.000
_cell.length_c   1.000
_cell.angle_alpha   90.00
_cell.angle_beta   90.00
_cell.angle_gamma   90.00
#
_symmetry.space_group_name_H-M   'P 1'
#
loop_
_entity.id
_entity.type
_entity.pdbx_description
1 polymer ?
#
loop_
_entity_poly.entity_id
_entity_poly.type
_entity_poly.pdbx_seq_one_letter_code
_entity_poly.pdbx_strand_id
1 'polypeptide(L)'
;MGNLDELKLISLVQGKRYIDTRKYVTGSDSPNQSEAPLKDGMDEPTQSTTDKQLLSDPKSTYPDTPKKPQFFIGHGSNPVPVNQLKKIADEIGIEYKVVMDEANEGQDVGEKVHTLMGECMFGIFIFTADEETKDKDGNTIWRSSQNVIDEHGAGRLFYQGRVILFKEDKVTLPSNVHGKLYIIFERDKLDAKVLEFIKECKSLGFKYVYTKKSED
;
A
#
# COMPACT_ATOMS: atom_id res chain seq x y z
N MET A 1 7.38 -22.16 3.02
CA MET A 1 6.63 -22.09 1.76
C MET A 1 5.22 -22.54 2.01
N GLY A 2 4.28 -21.61 2.23
CA GLY A 2 2.86 -21.93 2.27
C GLY A 2 2.34 -21.99 0.84
N ASN A 3 1.92 -23.15 0.37
CA ASN A 3 1.38 -23.31 -0.98
C ASN A 3 -0.07 -22.80 -0.99
N LEU A 4 -0.40 -21.87 -1.89
CA LEU A 4 -1.78 -21.38 -2.10
C LEU A 4 -2.78 -22.51 -2.42
N ASP A 5 -2.31 -23.63 -3.00
CA ASP A 5 -3.12 -24.83 -3.23
C ASP A 5 -3.54 -25.52 -1.91
N GLU A 6 -2.68 -25.53 -0.87
CA GLU A 6 -2.99 -26.11 0.44
C GLU A 6 -4.09 -25.33 1.17
N LEU A 7 -4.23 -24.04 0.87
CA LEU A 7 -5.24 -23.17 1.47
C LEU A 7 -6.65 -23.38 0.88
N LYS A 8 -6.83 -24.25 -0.14
CA LYS A 8 -8.12 -24.55 -0.80
C LYS A 8 -8.90 -23.30 -1.23
N LEU A 9 -8.17 -22.24 -1.58
CA LEU A 9 -8.73 -20.94 -1.93
C LEU A 9 -9.07 -20.80 -3.41
N ILE A 10 -8.95 -21.84 -4.22
CA ILE A 10 -9.16 -21.72 -5.67
C ILE A 10 -10.60 -22.12 -6.03
N SER A 11 -11.30 -21.24 -6.74
CA SER A 11 -12.58 -21.49 -7.40
C SER A 11 -12.42 -21.43 -8.92
N LEU A 12 -13.21 -22.22 -9.64
CA LEU A 12 -13.23 -22.22 -11.10
C LEU A 12 -14.48 -21.46 -11.57
N VAL A 13 -14.30 -20.41 -12.38
CA VAL A 13 -15.41 -19.67 -13.01
C VAL A 13 -15.08 -19.52 -14.49
N GLN A 14 -15.94 -20.06 -15.36
CA GLN A 14 -15.78 -20.00 -16.83
C GLN A 14 -14.39 -20.45 -17.33
N GLY A 15 -13.83 -21.50 -16.74
CA GLY A 15 -12.52 -22.04 -17.11
C GLY A 15 -11.31 -21.26 -16.58
N LYS A 16 -11.51 -20.14 -15.88
CA LYS A 16 -10.47 -19.38 -15.17
C LYS A 16 -10.51 -19.68 -13.69
N ARG A 17 -9.33 -19.73 -13.04
CA ARG A 17 -9.19 -19.97 -11.60
C ARG A 17 -9.12 -18.64 -10.85
N TYR A 18 -9.86 -18.55 -9.75
CA TYR A 18 -10.01 -17.34 -8.93
C TYR A 18 -9.79 -17.67 -7.46
N ILE A 19 -9.31 -16.71 -6.67
CA ILE A 19 -9.20 -16.86 -5.22
C ILE A 19 -10.60 -16.66 -4.58
N ASP A 20 -11.22 -17.73 -4.08
CA ASP A 20 -12.46 -17.73 -3.32
C ASP A 20 -12.24 -17.40 -1.84
N THR A 21 -12.25 -16.10 -1.58
CA THR A 21 -12.12 -15.54 -0.22
C THR A 21 -13.41 -15.60 0.60
N ARG A 22 -14.53 -16.12 0.06
CA ARG A 22 -15.80 -16.23 0.82
C ARG A 22 -15.72 -17.26 1.95
N LYS A 23 -14.81 -18.23 1.86
CA LYS A 23 -14.55 -19.21 2.92
C LYS A 23 -13.92 -18.60 4.19
N TYR A 24 -13.54 -17.33 4.16
CA TYR A 24 -13.05 -16.59 5.31
C TYR A 24 -14.07 -15.59 5.88
N VAL A 25 -15.27 -15.48 5.28
CA VAL A 25 -16.36 -14.65 5.80
C VAL A 25 -17.33 -15.54 6.58
N THR A 26 -16.94 -15.94 7.78
CA THR A 26 -17.90 -16.33 8.82
C THR A 26 -17.48 -15.61 10.09
N GLY A 27 -18.11 -14.46 10.33
CA GLY A 27 -17.90 -13.72 11.57
C GLY A 27 -18.18 -12.22 11.46
N SER A 28 -19.44 -11.87 11.21
CA SER A 28 -20.22 -10.76 11.82
C SER A 28 -21.15 -10.09 10.81
N ASP A 29 -22.43 -10.45 10.94
CA ASP A 29 -23.57 -9.76 10.36
C ASP A 29 -23.97 -8.55 11.22
N SER A 30 -24.25 -7.44 10.53
CA SER A 30 -25.35 -6.46 10.77
C SER A 30 -25.27 -5.45 11.93
N PRO A 31 -26.06 -4.34 11.90
CA PRO A 31 -26.65 -3.60 10.77
C PRO A 31 -26.58 -2.05 10.86
N ASN A 32 -26.79 -1.44 9.69
CA ASN A 32 -27.41 -0.14 9.36
C ASN A 32 -28.12 0.66 10.48
N GLN A 33 -27.92 1.99 10.52
CA GLN A 33 -28.96 2.97 10.86
C GLN A 33 -28.66 4.39 10.34
N SER A 34 -29.75 5.08 10.05
CA SER A 34 -30.01 6.21 9.18
C SER A 34 -29.79 7.61 9.78
N GLU A 35 -29.77 8.58 8.85
CA GLU A 35 -29.80 10.05 8.96
C GLU A 35 -30.88 10.64 9.89
N ALA A 36 -30.68 11.88 10.40
CA ALA A 36 -31.50 13.11 10.21
C ALA A 36 -30.94 14.31 11.08
N PRO A 37 -31.46 15.57 11.05
CA PRO A 37 -30.70 16.75 10.58
C PRO A 37 -30.66 17.99 11.54
N LEU A 38 -29.94 19.02 11.06
CA LEU A 38 -29.73 20.44 11.44
C LEU A 38 -30.75 21.20 12.33
N LYS A 39 -30.22 22.21 13.07
CA LYS A 39 -30.74 23.60 13.33
C LYS A 39 -29.76 24.33 14.29
N ASP A 40 -29.15 25.48 14.01
CA ASP A 40 -29.58 26.87 13.73
C ASP A 40 -29.08 27.78 14.88
N GLY A 41 -28.43 28.90 14.54
CA GLY A 41 -27.99 29.92 15.51
C GLY A 41 -27.04 30.96 14.91
N MET A 42 -27.60 31.95 14.20
CA MET A 42 -26.97 33.20 13.75
C MET A 42 -26.44 34.03 14.93
N ASP A 43 -25.31 34.72 14.73
CA ASP A 43 -25.25 36.20 14.75
C ASP A 43 -23.85 36.70 14.34
N GLU A 44 -23.83 37.51 13.28
CA GLU A 44 -22.71 38.38 12.88
C GLU A 44 -23.05 39.82 13.36
N PRO A 45 -22.09 40.77 13.43
CA PRO A 45 -21.96 41.62 12.24
C PRO A 45 -20.58 42.25 11.93
N THR A 46 -20.41 42.49 10.63
CA THR A 46 -19.82 43.68 9.96
C THR A 46 -18.32 43.77 9.64
N GLN A 47 -18.02 43.40 8.39
CA GLN A 47 -17.47 44.21 7.28
C GLN A 47 -16.12 44.95 7.46
N SER A 48 -15.13 44.48 6.72
CA SER A 48 -14.19 45.35 6.01
C SER A 48 -13.88 44.79 4.62
N THR A 49 -14.14 45.61 3.61
CA THR A 49 -13.96 45.40 2.18
C THR A 49 -12.49 45.44 1.76
N THR A 50 -12.03 44.48 0.95
CA THR A 50 -11.07 44.73 -0.14
C THR A 50 -11.17 43.60 -1.18
N ASP A 51 -11.42 43.99 -2.42
CA ASP A 51 -11.52 43.13 -3.61
C ASP A 51 -10.17 42.52 -4.05
N LYS A 52 -10.29 41.37 -4.73
CA LYS A 52 -9.33 40.65 -5.59
C LYS A 52 -8.23 39.84 -4.91
N GLN A 53 -8.41 38.52 -4.89
CA GLN A 53 -7.94 37.65 -5.98
C GLN A 53 -8.45 36.23 -5.71
N LEU A 54 -9.23 35.66 -6.64
CA LEU A 54 -9.61 34.25 -6.60
C LEU A 54 -8.33 33.41 -6.66
N LEU A 55 -7.85 32.98 -5.49
CA LEU A 55 -6.97 31.83 -5.39
C LEU A 55 -7.84 30.65 -5.82
N SER A 56 -7.70 30.26 -7.08
CA SER A 56 -8.18 28.96 -7.53
C SER A 56 -7.68 27.91 -6.53
N ASP A 57 -8.60 27.09 -6.00
CA ASP A 57 -8.23 25.91 -5.22
C ASP A 57 -7.06 25.21 -5.91
N PRO A 58 -6.02 24.75 -5.18
CA PRO A 58 -4.94 23.99 -5.79
C PRO A 58 -5.54 22.74 -6.41
N LYS A 59 -5.81 22.81 -7.72
CA LYS A 59 -6.23 21.69 -8.55
C LYS A 59 -5.19 20.61 -8.32
N SER A 60 -5.61 19.47 -7.80
CA SER A 60 -4.77 18.28 -7.59
C SER A 60 -3.80 18.15 -8.76
N THR A 61 -2.50 18.35 -8.50
CA THR A 61 -1.43 18.26 -9.50
C THR A 61 -1.15 16.82 -9.91
N TYR A 62 -1.84 15.85 -9.31
CA TYR A 62 -1.74 14.45 -9.68
C TYR A 62 -2.48 14.22 -11.00
N PRO A 63 -1.80 13.65 -12.01
CA PRO A 63 -2.42 13.38 -13.30
C PRO A 63 -3.66 12.48 -13.13
N ASP A 64 -4.75 12.87 -13.78
CA ASP A 64 -6.03 12.15 -13.81
C ASP A 64 -5.96 10.91 -14.73
N THR A 65 -4.77 10.31 -14.87
CA THR A 65 -4.57 9.13 -15.71
C THR A 65 -5.33 7.95 -15.09
N PRO A 66 -6.14 7.21 -15.87
CA PRO A 66 -6.77 6.00 -15.40
C PRO A 66 -5.71 5.05 -14.86
N LYS A 67 -5.71 4.84 -13.55
CA LYS A 67 -4.71 4.02 -12.87
C LYS A 67 -4.93 2.56 -13.28
N LYS A 68 -3.89 1.92 -13.81
CA LYS A 68 -3.91 0.48 -14.11
C LYS A 68 -4.15 -0.30 -12.80
N PRO A 69 -4.76 -1.49 -12.82
CA PRO A 69 -4.91 -2.35 -11.66
C PRO A 69 -3.56 -2.97 -11.26
N GLN A 70 -2.63 -2.13 -10.83
CA GLN A 70 -1.29 -2.45 -10.35
C GLN A 70 -0.96 -1.62 -9.10
N PHE A 71 0.04 -2.07 -8.33
CA PHE A 71 0.50 -1.36 -7.14
C PHE A 71 1.98 -1.01 -7.19
N PHE A 72 2.33 0.09 -6.54
CA PHE A 72 3.72 0.49 -6.37
C PHE A 72 4.34 -0.24 -5.18
N ILE A 73 5.60 -0.64 -5.25
CA ILE A 73 6.35 -1.22 -4.13
C ILE A 73 7.53 -0.32 -3.77
N GLY A 74 7.47 0.29 -2.59
CA GLY A 74 8.63 0.88 -1.93
C GLY A 74 9.26 -0.13 -0.99
N HIS A 75 10.56 -0.37 -1.09
CA HIS A 75 11.24 -1.37 -0.28
C HIS A 75 12.68 -0.97 0.09
N GLY A 76 13.13 -1.55 1.19
CA GLY A 76 14.44 -1.29 1.77
C GLY A 76 15.60 -1.89 0.97
N SER A 77 16.79 -1.85 1.55
CA SER A 77 17.98 -2.46 0.92
C SER A 77 17.91 -3.99 0.91
N ASN A 78 17.16 -4.61 1.83
CA ASN A 78 16.94 -6.05 1.83
C ASN A 78 16.00 -6.48 0.68
N PRO A 79 16.49 -7.22 -0.34
CA PRO A 79 15.70 -7.60 -1.50
C PRO A 79 14.78 -8.81 -1.25
N VAL A 80 14.96 -9.55 -0.15
CA VAL A 80 14.26 -10.83 0.03
C VAL A 80 12.75 -10.63 0.18
N PRO A 81 12.24 -9.72 1.04
CA PRO A 81 10.80 -9.54 1.20
C PRO A 81 10.10 -8.99 -0.05
N VAL A 82 10.75 -8.08 -0.79
CA VAL A 82 10.20 -7.59 -2.06
C VAL A 82 10.11 -8.71 -3.09
N ASN A 83 11.13 -9.56 -3.22
CA ASN A 83 11.09 -10.69 -4.14
C ASN A 83 10.00 -11.71 -3.77
N GLN A 84 9.76 -11.93 -2.48
CA GLN A 84 8.64 -12.75 -2.01
C GLN A 84 7.30 -12.15 -2.43
N LEU A 85 7.10 -10.84 -2.21
CA LEU A 85 5.87 -10.16 -2.60
C LEU A 85 5.65 -10.19 -4.11
N LYS A 86 6.70 -9.93 -4.90
CA LYS A 86 6.69 -10.01 -6.37
C LYS A 86 6.22 -11.38 -6.85
N LYS A 87 6.81 -12.44 -6.31
CA LYS A 87 6.41 -13.82 -6.63
C LYS A 87 4.94 -14.09 -6.33
N ILE A 88 4.45 -13.64 -5.18
CA ILE A 88 3.03 -13.79 -4.81
C ILE A 88 2.13 -13.03 -5.79
N ALA A 89 2.51 -11.80 -6.14
CA ALA A 89 1.78 -10.97 -7.08
C ALA A 89 1.72 -11.61 -8.48
N ASP A 90 2.83 -12.16 -8.96
CA ASP A 90 2.91 -12.91 -10.23
C ASP A 90 1.99 -14.14 -10.20
N GLU A 91 1.96 -14.90 -9.10
CA GLU A 91 1.12 -16.09 -8.94
C GLU A 91 -0.39 -15.78 -8.96
N ILE A 92 -0.78 -14.62 -8.44
CA ILE A 92 -2.19 -14.17 -8.37
C ILE A 92 -2.59 -13.19 -9.48
N GLY A 93 -1.69 -12.96 -10.44
CA GLY A 93 -1.92 -12.16 -11.64
C GLY A 93 -2.13 -10.66 -11.36
N ILE A 94 -1.45 -10.10 -10.36
CA ILE A 94 -1.47 -8.66 -10.10
C ILE A 94 -0.14 -8.04 -10.53
N GLU A 95 -0.22 -7.02 -11.39
CA GLU A 95 0.94 -6.23 -11.81
C GLU A 95 1.43 -5.31 -10.69
N TYR A 96 2.72 -5.00 -10.72
CA TYR A 96 3.35 -4.11 -9.75
C TYR A 96 4.47 -3.29 -10.40
N LYS A 97 4.86 -2.19 -9.74
CA LYS A 97 5.98 -1.33 -10.13
C LYS A 97 7.00 -1.20 -8.99
N VAL A 98 8.27 -1.38 -9.32
CA VAL A 98 9.41 -1.19 -8.41
C VAL A 98 10.43 -0.28 -9.07
N VAL A 99 10.85 0.78 -8.39
CA VAL A 99 11.74 1.79 -8.98
C VAL A 99 13.03 1.19 -9.56
N MET A 100 13.63 0.22 -8.86
CA MET A 100 14.89 -0.41 -9.27
C MET A 100 14.75 -1.36 -10.47
N ASP A 101 13.54 -1.84 -10.76
CA ASP A 101 13.30 -2.79 -11.85
C ASP A 101 13.04 -2.07 -13.19
N GLU A 102 12.61 -0.81 -13.15
CA GLU A 102 12.21 -0.05 -14.33
C GLU A 102 13.40 0.68 -14.98
N ALA A 103 13.31 1.01 -16.26
CA ALA A 103 14.33 1.81 -16.94
C ALA A 103 14.40 3.22 -16.34
N ASN A 104 15.58 3.84 -16.30
CA ASN A 104 15.73 5.19 -15.74
C ASN A 104 15.18 6.28 -16.67
N GLU A 105 15.14 6.05 -17.98
CA GLU A 105 14.60 6.97 -18.99
C GLU A 105 15.14 8.42 -18.92
N GLY A 106 16.33 8.62 -18.34
CA GLY A 106 16.92 9.94 -18.12
C GLY A 106 16.30 10.75 -16.99
N GLN A 107 15.32 10.19 -16.27
CA GLN A 107 14.69 10.81 -15.10
C GLN A 107 15.62 10.79 -13.89
N ASP A 108 15.49 11.78 -13.02
CA ASP A 108 16.02 11.65 -11.66
C ASP A 108 15.19 10.67 -10.81
N VAL A 109 15.72 10.30 -9.64
CA VAL A 109 15.08 9.31 -8.76
C VAL A 109 13.69 9.75 -8.32
N GLY A 110 13.51 11.03 -7.97
CA GLY A 110 12.24 11.57 -7.50
C GLY A 110 11.20 11.63 -8.61
N GLU A 111 11.60 12.06 -9.81
CA GLU A 111 10.76 12.03 -11.01
C GLU A 111 10.30 10.63 -11.36
N LYS A 112 11.21 9.65 -11.32
CA LYS A 112 10.90 8.24 -11.59
C LYS A 112 9.92 7.68 -10.57
N VAL A 113 10.14 7.93 -9.28
CA VAL A 113 9.20 7.55 -8.21
C VAL A 113 7.82 8.17 -8.46
N HIS A 114 7.76 9.47 -8.76
CA HIS A 114 6.51 10.15 -9.03
C HIS A 114 5.75 9.57 -10.23
N THR A 115 6.44 9.35 -11.36
CA THR A 115 5.86 8.73 -12.56
C THR A 115 5.29 7.36 -12.24
N LEU A 116 6.09 6.47 -11.65
CA LEU A 116 5.67 5.10 -11.33
C LEU A 116 4.52 5.07 -10.31
N MET A 117 4.52 5.98 -9.33
CA MET A 117 3.40 6.09 -8.39
C MET A 117 2.10 6.49 -9.10
N GLY A 118 2.20 7.37 -10.11
CA GLY A 118 1.11 7.81 -10.98
C GLY A 118 0.42 6.69 -11.74
N GLU A 119 1.15 5.65 -12.11
CA GLU A 119 0.61 4.51 -12.84
C GLU A 119 -0.13 3.49 -11.97
N CYS A 120 0.01 3.60 -10.64
CA CYS A 120 -0.47 2.62 -9.67
C CYS A 120 -1.73 3.09 -8.92
N MET A 121 -2.58 2.14 -8.53
CA MET A 121 -3.81 2.41 -7.77
C MET A 121 -3.55 2.71 -6.30
N PHE A 122 -2.57 2.02 -5.71
CA PHE A 122 -2.19 2.12 -4.31
C PHE A 122 -0.71 1.77 -4.14
N GLY A 123 -0.16 2.00 -2.96
CA GLY A 123 1.24 1.70 -2.64
C GLY A 123 1.39 0.59 -1.61
N ILE A 124 2.45 -0.19 -1.72
CA ILE A 124 2.90 -1.14 -0.72
C ILE A 124 4.29 -0.74 -0.26
N PHE A 125 4.49 -0.62 1.05
CA PHE A 125 5.77 -0.23 1.62
C PHE A 125 6.26 -1.31 2.58
N ILE A 126 7.48 -1.77 2.35
CA ILE A 126 8.10 -2.85 3.12
C ILE A 126 9.24 -2.28 3.95
N PHE A 127 9.03 -2.24 5.26
CA PHE A 127 10.02 -1.79 6.23
C PHE A 127 10.83 -2.97 6.77
N THR A 128 12.12 -3.00 6.46
CA THR A 128 13.07 -4.05 6.89
C THR A 128 14.14 -3.49 7.83
N ALA A 129 14.82 -4.36 8.55
CA ALA A 129 15.97 -3.98 9.37
C ALA A 129 17.19 -3.82 8.45
N ASP A 130 17.40 -2.61 7.94
CA ASP A 130 18.43 -2.29 6.95
C ASP A 130 19.63 -1.54 7.55
N GLU A 131 19.36 -0.66 8.52
CA GLU A 131 20.36 0.22 9.12
C GLU A 131 20.46 -0.01 10.62
N GLU A 132 21.68 -0.33 11.09
CA GLU A 132 21.98 -0.37 12.51
C GLU A 132 22.29 1.04 13.02
N THR A 133 21.58 1.49 14.05
CA THR A 133 21.78 2.82 14.66
C THR A 133 21.74 2.72 16.18
N LYS A 134 22.06 3.82 16.87
CA LYS A 134 21.91 3.93 18.32
C LYS A 134 20.76 4.86 18.68
N ASP A 135 19.98 4.49 19.69
CA ASP A 135 18.99 5.38 20.29
C ASP A 135 19.65 6.42 21.22
N LYS A 136 18.83 7.26 21.87
CA LYS A 136 19.30 8.30 22.79
C LYS A 136 20.00 7.75 24.03
N ASP A 137 19.69 6.51 24.41
CA ASP A 137 20.24 5.82 25.58
C ASP A 137 21.46 4.96 25.19
N GLY A 138 21.84 4.95 23.92
CA GLY A 138 23.00 4.23 23.38
C GLY A 138 22.73 2.77 23.00
N ASN A 139 21.48 2.31 23.06
CA ASN A 139 21.11 0.95 22.66
C ASN A 139 21.12 0.81 21.15
N THR A 140 21.57 -0.34 20.67
CA THR A 140 21.49 -0.69 19.25
C THR A 140 20.03 -0.91 18.84
N ILE A 141 19.59 -0.21 17.81
CA ILE A 141 18.27 -0.36 17.19
C ILE A 141 18.43 -0.53 15.67
N TRP A 142 17.49 -1.26 15.08
CA TRP A 142 17.43 -1.45 13.63
C TRP A 142 16.36 -0.56 13.01
N ARG A 143 16.71 0.15 11.95
CA ARG A 143 15.81 1.03 11.19
C ARG A 143 15.68 0.54 9.75
N SER A 144 14.57 0.95 9.12
CA SER A 144 14.39 0.84 7.67
C SER A 144 15.24 1.89 6.97
N SER A 145 15.61 1.62 5.71
CA SER A 145 16.29 2.61 4.88
C SER A 145 15.48 3.91 4.76
N GLN A 146 16.20 5.04 4.68
CA GLN A 146 15.56 6.35 4.52
C GLN A 146 14.71 6.45 3.25
N ASN A 147 15.14 5.82 2.15
CA ASN A 147 14.40 5.84 0.88
C ASN A 147 12.97 5.30 1.05
N VAL A 148 12.78 4.20 1.79
CA VAL A 148 11.44 3.66 2.06
C VAL A 148 10.59 4.60 2.88
N ILE A 149 11.19 5.31 3.84
CA ILE A 149 10.47 6.29 4.66
C ILE A 149 9.97 7.44 3.78
N ASP A 150 10.81 7.92 2.85
CA ASP A 150 10.50 9.02 1.95
C ASP A 150 9.43 8.61 0.92
N GLU A 151 9.59 7.45 0.27
CA GLU A 151 8.62 6.89 -0.65
C GLU A 151 7.27 6.63 0.02
N HIS A 152 7.25 6.11 1.25
CA HIS A 152 6.02 5.96 2.03
C HIS A 152 5.36 7.31 2.32
N GLY A 153 6.16 8.33 2.68
CA GLY A 153 5.68 9.70 2.90
C GLY A 153 4.99 10.25 1.66
N ALA A 154 5.65 10.16 0.50
CA ALA A 154 5.09 10.58 -0.79
C ALA A 154 3.84 9.75 -1.16
N GLY A 155 3.93 8.44 -1.07
CA GLY A 155 2.86 7.51 -1.42
C GLY A 155 1.60 7.71 -0.57
N ARG A 156 1.73 8.02 0.72
CA ARG A 156 0.58 8.32 1.58
C ARG A 156 -0.25 9.50 1.05
N LEU A 157 0.42 10.56 0.61
CA LEU A 157 -0.23 11.74 0.02
C LEU A 157 -0.79 11.39 -1.35
N PHE A 158 0.03 10.78 -2.20
CA PHE A 158 -0.29 10.42 -3.58
C PHE A 158 -1.51 9.49 -3.69
N TYR A 159 -1.61 8.52 -2.78
CA TYR A 159 -2.68 7.52 -2.76
C TYR A 159 -3.83 7.87 -1.82
N GLN A 160 -3.79 9.05 -1.17
CA GLN A 160 -4.80 9.49 -0.19
C GLN A 160 -4.99 8.44 0.91
N GLY A 161 -3.89 7.86 1.38
CA GLY A 161 -3.89 6.83 2.42
C GLY A 161 -4.19 5.39 1.95
N ARG A 162 -4.45 5.15 0.66
CA ARG A 162 -4.55 3.79 0.12
C ARG A 162 -3.16 3.15 0.03
N VAL A 163 -2.70 2.60 1.14
CA VAL A 163 -1.39 1.94 1.25
C VAL A 163 -1.48 0.67 2.09
N ILE A 164 -0.66 -0.33 1.76
CA ILE A 164 -0.44 -1.52 2.59
C ILE A 164 0.97 -1.43 3.17
N LEU A 165 1.11 -1.63 4.48
CA LEU A 165 2.39 -1.52 5.17
C LEU A 165 2.82 -2.88 5.70
N PHE A 166 3.97 -3.37 5.23
CA PHE A 166 4.65 -4.52 5.81
C PHE A 166 5.75 -4.05 6.74
N LYS A 167 5.81 -4.61 7.95
CA LYS A 167 6.83 -4.26 8.93
C LYS A 167 7.53 -5.51 9.43
N GLU A 168 8.85 -5.56 9.25
CA GLU A 168 9.67 -6.59 9.91
C GLU A 168 9.60 -6.38 11.44
N ASP A 169 9.38 -7.46 12.17
CA ASP A 169 9.04 -7.45 13.59
C ASP A 169 9.94 -6.53 14.44
N LYS A 170 11.25 -6.66 14.28
CA LYS A 170 12.26 -5.97 15.10
C LYS A 170 12.66 -4.57 14.60
N VAL A 171 12.02 -4.06 13.55
CA VAL A 171 12.31 -2.73 13.02
C VAL A 171 11.69 -1.65 13.91
N THR A 172 12.50 -0.66 14.25
CA THR A 172 12.06 0.59 14.87
C THR A 172 11.76 1.59 13.77
N LEU A 173 10.52 2.10 13.73
CA LEU A 173 10.08 3.11 12.77
C LEU A 173 10.11 4.52 13.40
N PRO A 174 10.25 5.57 12.58
CA PRO A 174 10.11 6.93 13.07
C PRO A 174 8.65 7.23 13.46
N SER A 175 8.48 8.16 14.40
CA SER A 175 7.16 8.52 14.95
C SER A 175 6.12 8.94 13.91
N ASN A 176 6.54 9.53 12.79
CA ASN A 176 5.67 9.93 11.68
C ASN A 176 4.97 8.76 10.99
N VAL A 177 5.48 7.53 11.17
CA VAL A 177 4.89 6.29 10.62
C VAL A 177 4.09 5.56 11.71
N HIS A 178 4.21 5.92 12.99
CA HIS A 178 3.47 5.29 14.10
C HIS A 178 1.93 5.46 13.98
N GLY A 179 1.20 4.56 14.63
CA GLY A 179 -0.28 4.57 14.64
C GLY A 179 -0.93 3.98 13.40
N LYS A 180 -0.19 3.18 12.63
CA LYS A 180 -0.68 2.47 11.43
C LYS A 180 -0.88 0.99 11.70
N LEU A 181 -1.80 0.38 10.95
CA LEU A 181 -1.97 -1.06 10.92
C LEU A 181 -0.90 -1.65 9.99
N TYR A 182 -0.06 -2.53 10.55
CA TYR A 182 1.00 -3.21 9.81
C TYR A 182 0.66 -4.68 9.65
N ILE A 183 1.04 -5.23 8.50
CA ILE A 183 1.24 -6.67 8.36
C ILE A 183 2.65 -6.96 8.89
N ILE A 184 2.73 -7.46 10.12
CA ILE A 184 4.00 -7.78 10.76
C ILE A 184 4.50 -9.13 10.24
N PHE A 185 5.77 -9.19 9.84
CA PHE A 185 6.43 -10.41 9.38
C PHE A 185 7.78 -10.63 10.08
N GLU A 186 8.17 -11.89 10.23
CA GLU A 186 9.53 -12.25 10.65
C GLU A 186 10.51 -11.97 9.52
N ARG A 187 11.78 -11.72 9.84
CA ARG A 187 12.81 -11.44 8.83
C ARG A 187 12.78 -12.47 7.70
N ASP A 188 12.70 -11.98 6.47
CA ASP A 188 12.70 -12.76 5.24
C ASP A 188 11.57 -13.80 5.14
N LYS A 189 10.45 -13.58 5.86
CA LYS A 189 9.25 -14.43 5.82
C LYS A 189 7.99 -13.63 5.52
N LEU A 190 8.07 -12.68 4.57
CA LEU A 190 6.90 -11.95 4.11
C LEU A 190 5.90 -12.89 3.42
N ASP A 191 6.38 -13.96 2.79
CA ASP A 191 5.55 -14.98 2.15
C ASP A 191 4.59 -15.70 3.11
N ALA A 192 4.91 -15.76 4.41
CA ALA A 192 4.00 -16.25 5.44
C ALA A 192 2.76 -15.35 5.63
N LYS A 193 2.71 -14.18 4.99
CA LYS A 193 1.65 -13.16 5.11
C LYS A 193 0.80 -12.99 3.85
N VAL A 194 0.82 -13.99 2.98
CA VAL A 194 0.00 -14.07 1.76
C VAL A 194 -1.48 -13.81 2.03
N LEU A 195 -2.04 -14.35 3.12
CA LEU A 195 -3.47 -14.23 3.40
C LEU A 195 -3.84 -12.79 3.80
N GLU A 196 -3.05 -12.19 4.67
CA GLU A 196 -3.20 -10.79 5.09
C GLU A 196 -3.03 -9.86 3.88
N PHE A 197 -2.05 -10.12 3.03
CA PHE A 197 -1.84 -9.39 1.77
C PHE A 197 -3.09 -9.44 0.86
N ILE A 198 -3.61 -10.63 0.58
CA ILE A 198 -4.81 -10.81 -0.26
C ILE A 198 -6.05 -10.16 0.38
N LYS A 199 -6.15 -10.15 1.72
CA LYS A 199 -7.26 -9.48 2.40
C LYS A 199 -7.21 -7.97 2.19
N GLU A 200 -6.04 -7.36 2.34
CA GLU A 200 -5.87 -5.91 2.16
C GLU A 200 -5.99 -5.47 0.69
N CYS A 201 -5.42 -6.21 -0.25
CA CYS A 201 -5.65 -5.92 -1.67
C CYS A 201 -7.16 -5.93 -2.02
N LYS A 202 -7.96 -6.79 -1.37
CA LYS A 202 -9.40 -6.91 -1.62
C LYS A 202 -10.14 -5.72 -1.03
N SER A 203 -9.74 -5.26 0.17
CA SER A 203 -10.30 -4.07 0.80
C SER A 203 -10.06 -2.82 -0.06
N LEU A 204 -8.94 -2.79 -0.80
CA LEU A 204 -8.59 -1.75 -1.76
C LEU A 204 -9.19 -1.94 -3.17
N GLY A 205 -10.03 -2.95 -3.36
CA GLY A 205 -10.81 -3.17 -4.59
C GLY A 205 -10.09 -3.97 -5.69
N PHE A 206 -8.98 -4.65 -5.38
CA PHE A 206 -8.32 -5.53 -6.36
C PHE A 206 -9.12 -6.80 -6.61
N LYS A 207 -9.13 -7.21 -7.89
CA LYS A 207 -9.68 -8.48 -8.36
C LYS A 207 -8.53 -9.38 -8.79
N TYR A 208 -8.45 -10.58 -8.22
CA TYR A 208 -7.37 -11.53 -8.47
C TYR A 208 -7.73 -12.48 -9.61
N VAL A 209 -6.73 -12.93 -10.36
CA VAL A 209 -6.85 -14.05 -11.30
C VAL A 209 -5.74 -15.03 -10.99
N TYR A 210 -6.08 -16.21 -10.47
CA TYR A 210 -5.06 -17.21 -10.13
C TYR A 210 -4.63 -17.96 -11.39
N THR A 211 -3.43 -17.72 -11.89
CA THR A 211 -2.84 -18.44 -13.02
C THR A 211 -1.98 -19.59 -12.51
N LYS A 212 -2.28 -20.84 -12.90
CA LYS A 212 -1.31 -21.93 -12.67
C LYS A 212 -0.21 -21.65 -13.67
N LYS A 213 1.04 -21.55 -13.25
CA LYS A 213 2.10 -21.93 -14.17
C LYS A 213 1.85 -23.39 -14.54
N SER A 214 1.74 -23.68 -15.84
CA SER A 214 1.93 -25.04 -16.31
C SER A 214 3.29 -25.48 -15.81
N GLU A 215 3.34 -26.60 -15.08
CA GLU A 215 4.58 -27.31 -14.87
C GLU A 215 4.94 -27.90 -16.23
N ASP A 216 5.95 -27.31 -16.88
CA ASP A 216 6.66 -27.93 -18.01
C ASP A 216 7.69 -28.94 -17.50
#